data_AF-A0A1G0GUY5-F1
#
_entry.id   AF-A0A1G0GUY5-F1
#
_cell.length_a   1.000
_cell.length_b   1.000
_cell.length_c   1.000
_cell.angle_alpha   90.00
_cell.angle_beta   90.00
_cell.angle_gamma   90.00
#
_symmetry.space_group_name_H-M   'P 1'
#
loop_
_entity.id
_entity.type
_entity.pdbx_description
1 polymer ?
#
loop_
_entity_poly.entity_id
_entity_poly.type
_entity_poly.pdbx_seq_one_letter_code
_entity_poly.pdbx_strand_id
1 'polypeptide(L)'
;MQYRRGFKQESGATLLEIMLVLAIAAALIVMALRQYQVMQMDAYIRQARYNIDTLFQAAAKYYQVNCDKTTGSDGTEKMGTLNPLTTSATIYPVWNSTSGGSLATEHYLIETLPSNPIVDTYAVQFVRHDADRTFQTITGSKKIGTIVIWNIQVTVGLRDTSKANLYLGLLRGDCLSTSINPTGSCFVGAQASGTFIVFERLPSFALAQNETTYWLAKPLVKQFKQMYTTYPIQYLLNTSGQTPAGEQYFLCGG
;
A
#
# COMPACT_ATOMS: atom_id res chain seq x y z
N MET A 1 2.54 -48.04 -75.33
CA MET A 1 3.10 -47.62 -74.02
C MET A 1 3.15 -46.10 -73.99
N GLN A 2 2.49 -45.51 -72.99
CA GLN A 2 2.15 -44.09 -72.90
C GLN A 2 3.37 -43.21 -72.58
N TYR A 3 3.51 -42.08 -73.27
CA TYR A 3 4.42 -40.99 -72.90
C TYR A 3 3.88 -40.29 -71.65
N ARG A 4 4.48 -40.55 -70.49
CA ARG A 4 4.24 -39.78 -69.26
C ARG A 4 5.04 -38.47 -69.35
N ARG A 5 4.38 -37.37 -69.74
CA ARG A 5 4.93 -36.02 -69.52
C ARG A 5 4.91 -35.73 -68.02
N GLY A 6 6.09 -35.73 -67.40
CA GLY A 6 6.26 -35.16 -66.08
C GLY A 6 6.04 -33.64 -66.16
N PHE A 7 5.04 -33.14 -65.46
CA PHE A 7 4.95 -31.72 -65.15
C PHE A 7 6.15 -31.34 -64.28
N LYS A 8 7.18 -30.76 -64.89
CA LYS A 8 8.15 -29.95 -64.14
C LYS A 8 7.47 -28.59 -63.91
N GLN A 9 7.01 -28.36 -62.69
CA GLN A 9 6.79 -27.00 -62.19
C GLN A 9 8.18 -26.43 -61.86
N GLU A 10 8.75 -25.70 -62.82
CA GLU A 10 9.84 -24.78 -62.54
C GLU A 10 9.21 -23.54 -61.88
N SER A 11 9.08 -23.56 -60.55
CA SER A 11 8.80 -22.34 -59.80
C SER A 11 10.09 -21.52 -59.79
N GLY A 12 10.20 -20.62 -60.77
CA GLY A 12 11.28 -19.65 -60.82
C GLY A 12 11.09 -18.59 -59.74
N ALA A 13 11.39 -18.94 -58.48
CA ALA A 13 11.53 -17.96 -57.42
C ALA A 13 12.66 -17.01 -57.83
N THR A 14 12.31 -15.76 -58.11
CA THR A 14 13.32 -14.75 -58.45
C THR A 14 14.16 -14.46 -57.22
N LEU A 15 15.47 -14.27 -57.36
CA LEU A 15 16.38 -13.99 -56.24
C LEU A 15 15.91 -12.77 -55.42
N LEU A 16 15.24 -11.83 -56.09
CA LEU A 16 14.60 -10.64 -55.50
C LEU A 16 13.41 -10.99 -54.60
N GLU A 17 12.58 -11.95 -54.98
CA GLU A 17 11.43 -12.41 -54.19
C GLU A 17 11.89 -13.10 -52.89
N ILE A 18 12.96 -13.90 -52.95
CA ILE A 18 13.57 -14.53 -51.76
C ILE A 18 14.15 -13.46 -50.82
N MET A 19 14.85 -12.45 -51.36
CA MET A 19 15.37 -11.34 -50.56
C MET A 19 14.25 -10.53 -49.88
N LEU A 20 13.15 -10.29 -50.58
CA LEU A 20 12.00 -9.55 -50.04
C LEU A 20 11.31 -10.34 -48.92
N VAL A 21 11.11 -11.65 -49.08
CA VAL A 21 10.54 -12.50 -48.03
C VAL A 21 11.44 -12.52 -46.79
N LEU A 22 12.76 -12.62 -46.96
CA LEU A 22 13.72 -12.56 -45.86
C LEU A 22 13.71 -11.21 -45.13
N ALA A 23 13.60 -10.10 -45.87
CA ALA A 23 13.51 -8.77 -45.28
C ALA A 23 12.22 -8.59 -44.45
N ILE A 24 11.08 -9.04 -44.96
CA ILE A 24 9.79 -8.99 -44.25
C ILE A 24 9.84 -9.89 -43.01
N ALA A 25 10.38 -11.10 -43.12
CA ALA A 25 10.52 -12.02 -41.98
C ALA A 25 11.40 -11.43 -40.88
N ALA A 26 12.54 -10.81 -41.23
CA ALA A 26 13.41 -10.14 -40.27
C ALA A 26 12.70 -8.97 -39.56
N ALA A 27 11.94 -8.15 -40.30
CA ALA A 27 11.17 -7.05 -39.72
C ALA A 27 10.09 -7.54 -38.73
N LEU A 28 9.38 -8.61 -39.07
CA LEU A 28 8.38 -9.22 -38.19
C LEU A 28 9.01 -9.77 -36.92
N ILE A 29 10.16 -10.44 -37.01
CA ILE A 29 10.89 -10.96 -35.84
C ILE A 29 11.31 -9.82 -34.91
N VAL A 30 11.87 -8.73 -35.44
CA VAL A 30 12.28 -7.57 -34.62
C VAL A 30 11.09 -6.92 -33.92
N MET A 31 9.95 -6.78 -34.62
CA MET A 31 8.73 -6.25 -34.03
C MET A 31 8.19 -7.15 -32.92
N ALA A 32 8.15 -8.47 -33.16
CA ALA A 32 7.70 -9.46 -32.19
C ALA A 32 8.56 -9.45 -30.91
N LEU A 33 9.88 -9.32 -31.04
CA LEU A 33 10.79 -9.24 -29.90
C LEU A 33 10.54 -7.99 -29.05
N ARG A 34 10.36 -6.82 -29.68
CA ARG A 34 10.04 -5.57 -28.97
C ARG A 34 8.69 -5.67 -28.27
N GLN A 35 7.68 -6.22 -28.93
CA GLN A 35 6.36 -6.39 -28.36
C GLN A 35 6.37 -7.37 -27.17
N TYR A 36 7.12 -8.46 -27.28
CA TYR A 36 7.30 -9.41 -26.19
C TYR A 36 7.91 -8.76 -24.94
N GLN A 37 8.95 -7.95 -25.11
CA GLN A 37 9.57 -7.22 -24.00
C GLN A 37 8.60 -6.27 -23.30
N VAL A 38 7.74 -5.56 -24.06
CA VAL A 38 6.71 -4.68 -23.49
C VAL A 38 5.68 -5.49 -22.69
N MET A 39 5.15 -6.57 -23.24
CA MET A 39 4.19 -7.43 -22.52
C MET A 39 4.78 -8.02 -21.25
N GLN A 40 6.05 -8.42 -21.29
CA GLN A 40 6.75 -8.96 -20.14
C GLN A 40 6.91 -7.91 -19.04
N MET A 41 7.28 -6.67 -19.40
CA MET A 41 7.34 -5.56 -18.45
C MET A 41 5.97 -5.24 -17.84
N ASP A 42 4.90 -5.25 -18.64
CA ASP A 42 3.54 -5.06 -18.14
C ASP A 42 3.13 -6.15 -17.15
N ALA A 43 3.48 -7.41 -17.43
CA ALA A 43 3.24 -8.52 -16.51
C ALA A 43 3.96 -8.31 -15.17
N TYR A 44 5.22 -7.89 -15.21
CA TYR A 44 5.99 -7.59 -14.00
C TYR A 44 5.39 -6.40 -13.22
N ILE A 45 4.97 -5.33 -13.89
CA ILE A 45 4.32 -4.19 -13.22
C ILE A 45 3.01 -4.62 -12.55
N ARG A 46 2.19 -5.44 -13.23
CA ARG A 46 0.93 -5.96 -12.66
C ARG A 46 1.18 -6.83 -11.44
N GLN A 47 2.18 -7.70 -11.49
CA GLN A 47 2.55 -8.56 -10.38
C GLN A 47 3.07 -7.76 -9.18
N ALA A 48 3.90 -6.73 -9.41
CA ALA A 48 4.37 -5.86 -8.34
C ALA A 48 3.21 -5.12 -7.66
N ARG A 49 2.25 -4.61 -8.43
CA ARG A 49 1.03 -3.98 -7.89
C ARG A 49 0.18 -4.95 -7.08
N TYR A 50 -0.01 -6.17 -7.58
CA TYR A 50 -0.72 -7.21 -6.83
C TYR A 50 -0.06 -7.47 -5.47
N ASN A 51 1.27 -7.59 -5.41
CA ASN A 51 1.98 -7.76 -4.14
C ASN A 51 1.78 -6.58 -3.19
N ILE A 52 1.81 -5.35 -3.70
CA ILE A 52 1.58 -4.13 -2.92
C ILE A 52 0.15 -4.11 -2.35
N ASP A 53 -0.85 -4.44 -3.16
CA ASP A 53 -2.25 -4.51 -2.74
C ASP A 53 -2.47 -5.58 -1.66
N THR A 54 -1.85 -6.75 -1.82
CA THR A 54 -1.88 -7.83 -0.81
C THR A 54 -1.26 -7.36 0.52
N LEU A 55 -0.15 -6.62 0.47
CA LEU A 55 0.46 -6.03 1.68
C LEU A 55 -0.44 -4.99 2.33
N PHE A 56 -1.10 -4.13 1.55
CA PHE A 56 -2.07 -3.17 2.07
C PHE A 56 -3.25 -3.88 2.75
N GLN A 57 -3.79 -4.93 2.15
CA GLN A 57 -4.88 -5.71 2.73
C GLN A 57 -4.46 -6.40 4.05
N ALA A 58 -3.27 -7.01 4.09
CA ALA A 58 -2.73 -7.64 5.29
C ALA A 58 -2.52 -6.61 6.41
N ALA A 59 -1.92 -5.46 6.09
CA ALA A 59 -1.72 -4.37 7.04
C ALA A 59 -3.04 -3.80 7.56
N ALA A 60 -4.04 -3.65 6.70
CA ALA A 60 -5.34 -3.16 7.13
C ALA A 60 -6.04 -4.12 8.10
N LYS A 61 -5.91 -5.44 7.91
CA LYS A 61 -6.39 -6.45 8.87
C LYS A 61 -5.64 -6.34 10.21
N TYR A 62 -4.30 -6.22 10.17
CA TYR A 62 -3.51 -6.01 11.38
C TYR A 62 -3.96 -4.75 12.13
N TYR A 63 -4.20 -3.65 11.40
CA TYR A 63 -4.71 -2.41 11.97
C TYR A 63 -6.04 -2.63 12.69
N GLN A 64 -6.99 -3.31 12.05
CA GLN A 64 -8.31 -3.53 12.63
C GLN A 64 -8.28 -4.33 13.94
N VAL A 65 -7.42 -5.36 14.02
CA VAL A 65 -7.32 -6.20 15.22
C VAL A 65 -6.56 -5.51 16.35
N ASN A 66 -5.50 -4.78 16.02
CA ASN A 66 -4.55 -4.25 17.01
C ASN A 66 -4.78 -2.79 17.41
N CYS A 67 -5.72 -2.10 16.77
CA CYS A 67 -6.07 -0.71 17.07
C CYS A 67 -7.10 -0.60 18.21
N ASP A 68 -7.88 -1.66 18.50
CA ASP A 68 -8.89 -1.63 19.56
C ASP A 68 -8.29 -1.98 20.94
N LYS A 69 -8.87 -1.42 22.01
CA LYS A 69 -8.56 -1.83 23.40
C LYS A 69 -9.09 -3.23 23.65
N THR A 70 -8.32 -4.05 24.36
CA THR A 70 -8.68 -5.41 24.78
C THR A 70 -8.73 -5.49 26.29
N THR A 71 -9.64 -6.28 26.84
CA THR A 71 -9.69 -6.53 28.29
C THR A 71 -8.91 -7.80 28.59
N GLY A 72 -7.88 -7.68 29.43
CA GLY A 72 -7.11 -8.82 29.92
C GLY A 72 -7.95 -9.77 30.78
N SER A 73 -7.47 -10.99 30.96
CA SER A 73 -8.09 -12.00 31.83
C SER A 73 -8.18 -11.58 33.31
N ASP A 74 -7.44 -10.54 33.69
CA ASP A 74 -7.44 -9.89 34.99
C ASP A 74 -8.47 -8.73 35.10
N GLY A 75 -9.26 -8.50 34.05
CA GLY A 75 -10.22 -7.39 33.96
C GLY A 75 -9.57 -6.03 33.68
N THR A 76 -8.26 -5.97 33.45
CA THR A 76 -7.56 -4.72 33.12
C THR A 76 -7.73 -4.40 31.64
N GLU A 77 -8.02 -3.14 31.31
CA GLU A 77 -8.06 -2.68 29.92
C GLU A 77 -6.62 -2.49 29.41
N LYS A 78 -6.22 -3.32 28.45
CA LYS A 78 -4.97 -3.16 27.70
C LYS A 78 -5.26 -2.44 26.39
N MET A 79 -4.55 -1.35 26.18
CA MET A 79 -4.64 -0.61 24.94
C MET A 79 -4.04 -1.40 23.78
N GLY A 80 -4.62 -1.24 22.58
CA GLY A 80 -4.07 -1.81 21.36
C GLY A 80 -2.68 -1.24 21.05
N THR A 81 -1.85 -2.01 20.34
CA THR A 81 -0.45 -1.63 20.05
C THR A 81 -0.33 -0.40 19.14
N LEU A 82 -1.39 -0.09 18.39
CA LEU A 82 -1.49 1.11 17.57
C LEU A 82 -2.27 2.24 18.26
N ASN A 83 -2.55 2.12 19.57
CA ASN A 83 -3.22 3.19 20.31
C ASN A 83 -2.20 4.29 20.71
N PRO A 84 -2.47 5.57 20.39
CA PRO A 84 -1.55 6.69 20.65
C PRO A 84 -1.27 6.95 22.14
N LEU A 85 -2.12 6.49 23.04
CA LEU A 85 -1.88 6.60 24.49
C LEU A 85 -0.76 5.67 24.96
N THR A 86 -0.40 4.65 24.17
CA THR A 86 0.70 3.72 24.48
C THR A 86 1.96 3.95 23.66
N THR A 87 1.85 4.58 22.50
CA THR A 87 2.98 4.77 21.59
C THR A 87 3.20 6.26 21.29
N SER A 88 4.34 6.79 21.75
CA SER A 88 4.85 8.10 21.33
C SER A 88 5.47 8.06 19.92
N ALA A 89 5.54 6.89 19.29
CA ALA A 89 6.16 6.73 17.99
C ALA A 89 5.27 7.32 16.88
N THR A 90 5.86 8.13 16.01
CA THR A 90 5.19 8.64 14.80
C THR A 90 5.12 7.59 13.69
N ILE A 91 5.90 6.51 13.82
CA ILE A 91 6.02 5.42 12.85
C ILE A 91 6.04 4.10 13.61
N TYR A 92 5.30 3.13 13.09
CA TYR A 92 5.27 1.79 13.63
C TYR A 92 5.58 0.78 12.52
N PRO A 93 6.80 0.21 12.49
CA PRO A 93 7.15 -0.82 11.51
C PRO A 93 6.44 -2.12 11.87
N VAL A 94 5.79 -2.73 10.89
CA VAL A 94 5.01 -3.96 11.10
C VAL A 94 5.65 -5.13 10.40
N TRP A 95 6.27 -4.88 9.24
CA TRP A 95 6.78 -5.96 8.42
C TRP A 95 7.86 -5.50 7.45
N ASN A 96 8.82 -6.40 7.18
CA ASN A 96 9.74 -6.31 6.08
C ASN A 96 9.97 -7.72 5.51
N SER A 97 10.02 -7.83 4.19
CA SER A 97 10.29 -9.06 3.45
C SER A 97 11.53 -9.84 3.93
N THR A 98 12.54 -9.16 4.48
CA THR A 98 13.77 -9.82 4.98
C THR A 98 13.62 -10.37 6.39
N SER A 99 12.79 -9.74 7.25
CA SER A 99 12.67 -10.10 8.67
C SER A 99 11.34 -10.77 9.04
N GLY A 100 10.40 -10.90 8.10
CA GLY A 100 9.15 -11.65 8.30
C GLY A 100 8.09 -10.94 9.14
N GLY A 101 8.45 -10.05 10.06
CA GLY A 101 7.57 -9.12 10.79
C GLY A 101 6.31 -9.72 11.46
N SER A 102 5.47 -8.84 12.02
CA SER A 102 4.18 -9.22 12.61
C SER A 102 3.17 -9.67 11.56
N LEU A 103 3.22 -9.15 10.32
CA LEU A 103 2.25 -9.56 9.30
C LEU A 103 2.36 -11.04 8.91
N ALA A 104 3.57 -11.61 8.79
CA ALA A 104 3.73 -13.03 8.50
C ALA A 104 3.60 -13.89 9.76
N THR A 105 4.18 -13.45 10.88
CA THR A 105 4.14 -14.20 12.15
C THR A 105 2.72 -14.36 12.70
N GLU A 106 1.90 -13.32 12.58
CA GLU A 106 0.51 -13.31 13.05
C GLU A 106 -0.48 -13.73 11.93
N HIS A 107 0.02 -14.28 10.82
CA HIS A 107 -0.76 -14.88 9.74
C HIS A 107 -1.73 -13.90 9.04
N TYR A 108 -1.46 -12.59 9.08
CA TYR A 108 -2.18 -11.61 8.25
C TYR A 108 -1.74 -11.65 6.79
N LEU A 109 -0.48 -12.03 6.55
CA LEU A 109 0.10 -12.32 5.26
C LEU A 109 0.35 -13.84 5.18
N ILE A 110 -0.62 -14.56 4.63
CA ILE A 110 -0.63 -16.03 4.57
C ILE A 110 0.15 -16.55 3.35
N GLU A 111 0.14 -15.79 2.26
CA GLU A 111 0.79 -16.17 1.01
C GLU A 111 2.19 -15.54 0.90
N THR A 112 3.17 -16.35 0.49
CA THR A 112 4.48 -15.84 0.10
C THR A 112 4.31 -14.97 -1.14
N LEU A 113 4.70 -13.70 -1.06
CA LEU A 113 4.64 -12.79 -2.20
C LEU A 113 5.49 -13.37 -3.35
N PRO A 114 4.92 -13.54 -4.56
CA PRO A 114 5.68 -14.04 -5.68
C PRO A 114 6.78 -13.06 -6.07
N SER A 115 7.95 -13.61 -6.39
CA SER A 115 9.13 -12.84 -6.77
C SER A 115 8.88 -12.00 -8.02
N ASN A 116 9.46 -10.80 -8.05
CA ASN A 116 9.32 -9.86 -9.15
C ASN A 116 10.71 -9.32 -9.56
N PRO A 117 11.08 -9.33 -10.85
CA PRO A 117 12.42 -8.90 -11.27
C PRO A 117 12.67 -7.40 -11.14
N ILE A 118 11.63 -6.58 -10.97
CA ILE A 118 11.73 -5.12 -10.77
C ILE A 118 11.97 -4.81 -9.29
N VAL A 119 11.41 -5.62 -8.40
CA VAL A 119 11.39 -5.37 -6.96
C VAL A 119 12.38 -6.27 -6.24
N ASP A 120 13.19 -5.68 -5.38
CA ASP A 120 14.13 -6.39 -4.53
C ASP A 120 13.51 -6.72 -3.16
N THR A 121 12.88 -5.72 -2.53
CA THR A 121 12.35 -5.84 -1.16
C THR A 121 11.07 -5.04 -0.96
N TYR A 122 10.32 -5.44 0.07
CA TYR A 122 9.12 -4.75 0.50
C TYR A 122 9.18 -4.48 2.02
N ALA A 123 8.69 -3.33 2.45
CA ALA A 123 8.47 -3.02 3.85
C ALA A 123 7.10 -2.38 4.06
N VAL A 124 6.51 -2.63 5.23
CA VAL A 124 5.22 -2.10 5.63
C VAL A 124 5.34 -1.49 7.01
N GLN A 125 4.89 -0.26 7.11
CA GLN A 125 4.83 0.48 8.36
C GLN A 125 3.53 1.29 8.44
N PHE A 126 3.14 1.66 9.65
CA PHE A 126 2.10 2.64 9.86
C PHE A 126 2.73 4.00 10.14
N VAL A 127 2.19 5.04 9.52
CA VAL A 127 2.58 6.43 9.75
C VAL A 127 1.42 7.15 10.43
N ARG A 128 1.71 7.82 11.54
CA ARG A 128 0.74 8.55 12.34
C ARG A 128 0.44 9.92 11.72
N HIS A 129 -0.84 10.23 11.59
CA HIS A 129 -1.37 11.53 11.18
C HIS A 129 -2.32 12.06 12.25
N ASP A 130 -2.02 13.25 12.74
CA ASP A 130 -2.80 13.90 13.78
C ASP A 130 -3.52 15.11 13.19
N ALA A 131 -4.82 15.18 13.43
CA ALA A 131 -5.66 16.30 13.06
C ALA A 131 -6.42 16.79 14.28
N ASP A 132 -6.21 18.05 14.66
CA ASP A 132 -6.94 18.63 15.78
C ASP A 132 -8.41 18.83 15.42
N ARG A 133 -9.28 18.34 16.30
CA ARG A 133 -10.70 18.66 16.25
C ARG A 133 -10.87 20.01 16.90
N THR A 134 -11.38 20.95 16.12
CA THR A 134 -11.67 22.28 16.63
C THR A 134 -13.14 22.62 16.47
N PHE A 135 -13.67 23.35 17.44
CA PHE A 135 -15.01 23.93 17.39
C PHE A 135 -14.90 25.44 17.23
N GLN A 136 -15.63 25.99 16.27
CA GLN A 136 -15.70 27.43 16.04
C GLN A 136 -16.52 28.10 17.14
N THR A 137 -15.91 29.02 17.87
CA THR A 137 -16.59 29.86 18.86
C THR A 137 -16.50 31.32 18.45
N ILE A 138 -17.30 32.17 19.10
CA ILE A 138 -17.30 33.63 18.90
C ILE A 138 -15.94 34.29 19.15
N THR A 139 -15.04 33.63 19.90
CA THR A 139 -13.69 34.11 20.23
C THR A 139 -12.59 33.42 19.41
N GLY A 140 -12.96 32.57 18.44
CA GLY A 140 -12.04 31.82 17.58
C GLY A 140 -12.21 30.31 17.68
N SER A 141 -11.32 29.58 17.02
CA SER A 141 -11.33 28.12 16.97
C SER A 141 -10.73 27.53 18.26
N LYS A 142 -11.51 26.74 19.00
CA LYS A 142 -11.04 26.03 20.21
C LYS A 142 -10.86 24.54 19.93
N LYS A 143 -9.72 23.98 20.32
CA LYS A 143 -9.46 22.54 20.26
C LYS A 143 -10.40 21.82 21.24
N ILE A 144 -11.04 20.75 20.77
CA ILE A 144 -11.90 19.87 21.57
C ILE A 144 -11.36 18.44 21.62
N GLY A 145 -10.26 18.15 20.93
CA GLY A 145 -9.52 16.89 20.98
C GLY A 145 -8.72 16.65 19.71
N THR A 146 -8.18 15.45 19.53
CA THR A 146 -7.34 15.11 18.37
C THR A 146 -7.78 13.81 17.71
N ILE A 147 -7.93 13.85 16.39
CA ILE A 147 -8.15 12.68 15.55
C ILE A 147 -6.77 12.15 15.17
N VAL A 148 -6.48 10.92 15.59
CA VAL A 148 -5.25 10.21 15.20
C VAL A 148 -5.63 9.16 14.19
N ILE A 149 -5.00 9.22 13.02
CA ILE A 149 -5.17 8.26 11.94
C ILE A 149 -3.82 7.62 11.67
N TRP A 150 -3.78 6.30 11.62
CA TRP A 150 -2.61 5.59 11.11
C TRP A 150 -2.82 5.26 9.65
N ASN A 151 -1.99 5.83 8.79
CA ASN A 151 -1.93 5.44 7.38
C ASN A 151 -1.03 4.23 7.24
N ILE A 152 -1.41 3.30 6.36
CA ILE A 152 -0.52 2.22 5.94
C ILE A 152 0.45 2.81 4.93
N GLN A 153 1.72 2.52 5.11
CA GLN A 153 2.76 2.88 4.18
C GLN A 153 3.51 1.62 3.75
N VAL A 154 3.47 1.32 2.45
CA VAL A 154 4.20 0.24 1.82
C VAL A 154 5.36 0.83 1.04
N THR A 155 6.57 0.43 1.37
CA THR A 155 7.80 0.86 0.70
C THR A 155 8.37 -0.27 -0.12
N VAL A 156 8.73 0.03 -1.37
CA VAL A 156 9.22 -0.92 -2.36
C VAL A 156 10.66 -0.58 -2.72
N GLY A 157 11.57 -1.50 -2.42
CA GLY A 157 12.96 -1.44 -2.85
C GLY A 157 13.08 -1.91 -4.29
N LEU A 158 13.58 -1.04 -5.17
CA LEU A 158 13.82 -1.38 -6.56
C LEU A 158 15.16 -2.08 -6.73
N ARG A 159 15.20 -3.07 -7.63
CA ARG A 159 16.44 -3.77 -7.99
C ARG A 159 17.37 -2.89 -8.84
N ASP A 160 16.78 -2.06 -9.70
CA ASP A 160 17.48 -1.05 -10.50
C ASP A 160 17.06 0.36 -10.04
N THR A 161 17.87 0.94 -9.16
CA THR A 161 17.59 2.24 -8.54
C THR A 161 17.73 3.41 -9.52
N SER A 162 18.45 3.23 -10.63
CA SER A 162 18.64 4.27 -11.66
C SER A 162 17.33 4.64 -12.37
N LYS A 163 16.34 3.74 -12.35
CA LYS A 163 15.04 3.89 -12.99
C LYS A 163 13.91 4.23 -12.01
N ALA A 164 14.23 4.69 -10.80
CA ALA A 164 13.25 4.95 -9.76
C ALA A 164 12.11 5.89 -10.20
N ASN A 165 12.43 6.98 -10.90
CA ASN A 165 11.43 7.91 -11.42
C ASN A 165 10.51 7.28 -12.48
N LEU A 166 11.05 6.41 -13.33
CA LEU A 166 10.26 5.70 -14.34
C LEU A 166 9.31 4.69 -13.68
N TYR A 167 9.83 3.90 -12.74
CA TYR A 167 9.01 2.93 -12.00
C TYR A 167 8.00 3.58 -11.07
N LEU A 168 8.26 4.78 -10.54
CA LEU A 168 7.28 5.57 -9.79
C LEU A 168 6.01 5.81 -10.62
N GLY A 169 6.18 6.31 -11.86
CA GLY A 169 5.06 6.55 -12.76
C GLY A 169 4.35 5.26 -13.20
N LEU A 170 5.13 4.22 -13.50
CA LEU A 170 4.58 2.92 -13.93
C LEU A 170 3.85 2.20 -12.82
N LEU A 171 4.31 2.24 -11.58
CA LEU A 171 3.64 1.59 -10.45
C LEU A 171 2.56 2.47 -9.81
N ARG A 172 2.53 3.77 -10.13
CA ARG A 172 1.66 4.79 -9.50
C ARG A 172 1.93 4.94 -8.01
N GLY A 173 3.21 5.01 -7.63
CA GLY A 173 3.62 5.36 -6.27
C GLY A 173 3.36 6.82 -5.94
N ASP A 174 3.36 7.16 -4.65
CA ASP A 174 3.02 8.50 -4.19
C ASP A 174 4.24 9.40 -4.04
N CYS A 175 5.33 8.84 -3.51
CA CYS A 175 6.60 9.56 -3.38
C CYS A 175 7.80 8.60 -3.45
N LEU A 176 9.00 9.18 -3.56
CA LEU A 176 10.26 8.44 -3.50
C LEU A 176 10.92 8.65 -2.14
N SER A 177 11.55 7.62 -1.59
CA SER A 177 12.33 7.75 -0.36
C SER A 177 13.76 7.25 -0.51
N THR A 178 14.66 7.78 0.33
CA THR A 178 16.05 7.34 0.47
C THR A 178 16.21 6.17 1.45
N SER A 179 15.15 5.81 2.17
CA SER A 179 15.14 4.72 3.15
C SER A 179 14.01 3.74 2.88
N ILE A 180 14.21 2.47 3.23
CA ILE A 180 13.16 1.44 3.20
C ILE A 180 12.11 1.63 4.30
N ASN A 181 12.47 2.32 5.39
CA ASN A 181 11.57 2.75 6.46
C ASN A 181 11.64 4.28 6.54
N PRO A 182 10.93 5.01 5.66
CA PRO A 182 10.93 6.47 5.69
C PRO A 182 10.41 7.01 7.02
N THR A 183 10.95 8.15 7.45
CA THR A 183 10.54 8.77 8.73
C THR A 183 9.34 9.70 8.63
N GLY A 184 8.70 9.78 7.47
CA GLY A 184 7.67 10.77 7.19
C GLY A 184 6.65 10.29 6.17
N SER A 185 5.58 11.08 6.05
CA SER A 185 4.50 10.83 5.11
C SER A 185 4.82 11.40 3.72
N CYS A 186 4.29 10.77 2.68
CA CYS A 186 4.32 11.33 1.32
C CYS A 186 3.43 12.58 1.15
N PHE A 187 2.49 12.83 2.07
CA PHE A 187 1.53 13.94 1.98
C PHE A 187 2.06 15.27 2.54
N VAL A 188 3.15 15.24 3.32
CA VAL A 188 3.72 16.44 3.98
C VAL A 188 5.14 16.66 3.47
N GLY A 189 5.27 17.44 2.41
CA GLY A 189 6.57 17.68 1.76
C GLY A 189 7.03 16.46 0.97
N ALA A 190 6.52 16.32 -0.26
CA ALA A 190 6.83 15.21 -1.15
C ALA A 190 8.35 14.94 -1.19
N GLN A 191 8.76 13.76 -0.69
CA GLN A 191 10.12 13.29 -0.92
C GLN A 191 10.25 13.00 -2.43
N ALA A 192 10.89 13.93 -3.14
CA ALA A 192 11.00 13.93 -4.60
C ALA A 192 12.24 13.18 -5.12
N SER A 193 13.07 12.66 -4.21
CA SER A 193 14.33 11.99 -4.55
C SER A 193 14.57 10.79 -3.65
N GLY A 194 14.88 9.65 -4.24
CA GLY A 194 15.03 8.41 -3.50
C GLY A 194 15.14 7.20 -4.42
N THR A 195 15.58 6.08 -3.83
CA THR A 195 15.72 4.79 -4.51
C THR A 195 14.56 3.84 -4.21
N PHE A 196 13.71 4.20 -3.25
CA PHE A 196 12.56 3.42 -2.80
C PHE A 196 11.28 4.11 -3.25
N ILE A 197 10.30 3.33 -3.72
CA ILE A 197 8.97 3.86 -4.04
C ILE A 197 8.08 3.65 -2.82
N VAL A 198 7.41 4.72 -2.40
CA VAL A 198 6.52 4.70 -1.24
C VAL A 198 5.07 4.85 -1.70
N PHE A 199 4.23 4.00 -1.14
CA PHE A 199 2.78 4.01 -1.28
C PHE A 199 2.19 4.29 0.10
N GLU A 200 1.30 5.25 0.22
CA GLU A 200 0.65 5.60 1.47
C GLU A 200 -0.86 5.69 1.29
N ARG A 201 -1.61 4.90 2.07
CA ARG A 201 -3.06 4.79 1.95
C ARG A 201 -3.70 4.68 3.33
N LEU A 202 -4.94 5.15 3.44
CA LEU A 202 -5.75 4.92 4.64
C LEU A 202 -6.14 3.43 4.73
N PRO A 203 -6.19 2.84 5.93
CA PRO A 203 -6.62 1.46 6.13
C PRO A 203 -8.00 1.14 5.55
N SER A 204 -8.90 2.14 5.49
CA SER A 204 -10.24 2.00 4.91
C SER A 204 -10.24 1.83 3.38
N PHE A 205 -9.25 2.37 2.67
CA PHE A 205 -9.13 2.21 1.21
C PHE A 205 -8.44 0.91 0.81
N ALA A 206 -7.65 0.32 1.71
CA ALA A 206 -6.99 -0.96 1.52
C ALA A 206 -7.93 -2.17 1.67
N LEU A 207 -9.16 -1.97 2.17
CA LEU A 207 -10.18 -3.01 2.33
C LEU A 207 -11.48 -2.58 1.64
N ALA A 208 -11.60 -2.86 0.34
CA ALA A 208 -12.87 -2.68 -0.39
C ALA A 208 -14.01 -3.56 0.18
N GLN A 209 -13.67 -4.61 0.93
CA GLN A 209 -14.59 -5.53 1.61
C GLN A 209 -14.85 -5.12 3.06
N ASN A 210 -15.07 -3.83 3.34
CA ASN A 210 -15.28 -3.30 4.70
C ASN A 210 -16.60 -3.77 5.37
N GLU A 211 -17.26 -4.79 4.82
CA GLU A 211 -18.25 -5.60 5.51
C GLU A 211 -17.56 -6.70 6.33
N THR A 212 -16.80 -6.30 7.34
CA THR A 212 -16.34 -7.27 8.33
C THR A 212 -17.58 -7.76 9.11
N THR A 213 -17.73 -9.07 9.31
CA THR A 213 -18.76 -9.63 10.21
C THR A 213 -18.49 -9.29 11.69
N TYR A 214 -17.32 -8.73 12.00
CA TYR A 214 -16.94 -8.30 13.32
C TYR A 214 -17.70 -7.02 13.70
N TRP A 215 -18.72 -7.17 14.54
CA TRP A 215 -19.63 -6.11 14.97
C TRP A 215 -18.91 -4.85 15.48
N LEU A 216 -17.82 -5.01 16.24
CA LEU A 216 -17.09 -3.90 16.84
C LEU A 216 -16.33 -3.03 15.81
N ALA A 217 -16.04 -3.59 14.64
CA ALA A 217 -15.37 -2.86 13.56
C ALA A 217 -16.35 -2.06 12.67
N LYS A 218 -17.67 -2.22 12.84
CA LYS A 218 -18.67 -1.51 12.04
C LYS A 218 -18.63 0.01 12.28
N PRO A 219 -18.70 0.85 11.24
CA PRO A 219 -18.64 2.31 11.38
C PRO A 219 -19.69 2.88 12.34
N LEU A 220 -20.94 2.40 12.29
CA LEU A 220 -22.02 2.83 13.18
C LEU A 220 -21.75 2.48 14.65
N VAL A 221 -21.15 1.31 14.90
CA VAL A 221 -20.80 0.87 16.26
C VAL A 221 -19.63 1.67 16.79
N LYS A 222 -18.64 2.02 15.95
CA LYS A 222 -17.56 2.93 16.31
C LYS A 222 -18.06 4.33 16.63
N GLN A 223 -18.97 4.88 15.82
CA GLN A 223 -19.61 6.18 16.08
C GLN A 223 -20.42 6.16 17.38
N PHE A 224 -21.19 5.10 17.62
CA PHE A 224 -21.93 4.90 18.85
C PHE A 224 -21.00 4.82 20.07
N LYS A 225 -19.96 3.96 20.01
CA LYS A 225 -18.96 3.84 21.08
C LYS A 225 -18.29 5.17 21.38
N GLN A 226 -17.88 5.92 20.35
CA GLN A 226 -17.27 7.23 20.53
C GLN A 226 -18.18 8.19 21.32
N MET A 227 -19.49 8.12 21.16
CA MET A 227 -20.41 8.98 21.91
C MET A 227 -20.42 8.68 23.42
N TYR A 228 -20.07 7.46 23.84
CA TYR A 228 -20.07 7.04 25.24
C TYR A 228 -18.67 6.93 25.86
N THR A 229 -17.62 6.86 25.06
CA THR A 229 -16.22 6.85 25.54
C THR A 229 -15.59 8.24 25.56
N THR A 230 -16.27 9.26 25.03
CA THR A 230 -15.72 10.62 24.94
C THR A 230 -16.31 11.55 26.00
N TYR A 231 -15.52 12.54 26.45
CA TYR A 231 -15.99 13.48 27.47
C TYR A 231 -17.04 14.41 26.84
N PRO A 232 -17.99 14.95 27.64
CA PRO A 232 -18.98 15.89 27.14
C PRO A 232 -18.33 17.08 26.43
N ILE A 233 -18.90 17.51 25.31
CA ILE A 233 -18.33 18.60 24.50
C ILE A 233 -18.13 19.91 25.27
N GLN A 234 -19.01 20.20 26.23
CA GLN A 234 -18.88 21.38 27.10
C GLN A 234 -17.63 21.30 28.00
N TYR A 235 -17.30 20.11 28.50
CA TYR A 235 -16.07 19.90 29.27
C TYR A 235 -14.84 20.13 28.38
N LEU A 236 -14.82 19.50 27.21
CA LEU A 236 -13.72 19.62 26.24
C LEU A 236 -13.51 21.05 25.74
N LEU A 237 -14.58 21.84 25.60
CA LEU A 237 -14.48 23.26 25.23
C LEU A 237 -13.84 24.13 26.32
N ASN A 238 -14.07 23.77 27.59
CA ASN A 238 -13.52 24.49 28.74
C ASN A 238 -12.07 24.08 29.03
N THR A 239 -11.70 22.84 28.69
CA THR A 239 -10.35 22.29 28.90
C THR A 239 -9.49 22.26 27.64
N SER A 240 -9.94 22.86 26.54
CA SER A 240 -9.24 22.86 25.25
C SER A 240 -8.90 21.44 24.74
N GLY A 241 -9.80 20.48 24.96
CA GLY A 241 -9.64 19.07 24.57
C GLY A 241 -8.79 18.22 25.52
N GLN A 242 -8.37 18.78 26.66
CA GLN A 242 -7.66 18.05 27.72
C GLN A 242 -8.63 17.30 28.62
N THR A 243 -8.25 16.10 29.02
CA THR A 243 -8.94 15.25 30.00
C THR A 243 -7.97 14.92 31.14
N PRO A 244 -8.42 14.37 32.28
CA PRO A 244 -7.52 13.97 33.36
C PRO A 244 -6.42 12.97 32.94
N ALA A 245 -6.63 12.25 31.82
CA ALA A 245 -5.68 11.32 31.24
C ALA A 245 -4.86 11.92 30.06
N GLY A 246 -4.96 13.23 29.82
CA GLY A 246 -4.33 13.92 28.69
C GLY A 246 -5.29 14.22 27.54
N GLU A 247 -4.78 14.35 26.32
CA GLU A 247 -5.60 14.65 25.15
C GLU A 247 -6.57 13.51 24.81
N GLN A 248 -7.78 13.87 24.36
CA GLN A 248 -8.77 12.89 23.94
C GLN A 248 -8.59 12.46 22.48
N TYR A 249 -8.42 11.15 22.27
CA TYR A 249 -8.25 10.51 20.96
C TYR A 249 -9.49 9.71 20.54
N PHE A 250 -9.85 9.75 19.25
CA PHE A 250 -11.16 9.26 18.80
C PHE A 250 -11.16 7.94 18.01
N LEU A 251 -10.08 7.56 17.30
CA LEU A 251 -10.18 6.53 16.23
C LEU A 251 -9.66 5.11 16.55
N CYS A 252 -8.83 4.91 17.59
CA CYS A 252 -8.31 3.57 17.97
C CYS A 252 -8.82 3.07 19.32
N GLY A 253 -10.09 2.67 19.38
CA GLY A 253 -10.63 1.98 20.55
C GLY A 253 -10.73 2.83 21.84
N GLY A 254 -10.57 4.15 21.72
CA GLY A 254 -10.80 5.16 22.75
C GLY A 254 -9.54 5.67 23.43
#